data_AF-A0A950H871-F1
#
_entry.id   AF-A0A950H871-F1
#
_cell.length_a   1.000
_cell.length_b   1.000
_cell.length_c   1.000
_cell.angle_alpha   90.00
_cell.angle_beta   90.00
_cell.angle_gamma   90.00
#
_symmetry.space_group_name_H-M   'P 1'
#
loop_
_entity.id
_entity.type
_entity.pdbx_description
1 polymer ?
#
loop_
_entity_poly.entity_id
_entity_poly.type
_entity_poly.pdbx_seq_one_letter_code
_entity_poly.pdbx_strand_id
1 'polypeptide(L)'
;MYSKFRNRVMFPIANEQGKVIAFTGRRLSSDERGGPKYFNSSETPIYSKSRVLFNLDKAKEWIRKEYAILVEGQMDCISVFAAGFHNVVATSGTAFTQAQAKLLARFTKNVVVNFDPDAAGAKATERTLGLLIEEDFEVRVLGLEPGFDPDLYIRERGKDAYREALRHSERYFDYLIHRARAQFAVRSPEGKVKAVNYLLPHIQRVPSRIVRDELAQEIAQKLGIDSVVLRQELKQVATARSAAAVQAPVEAQVTDAERLLVRALSSATQIRAGNRPRSGREGRDEEFDPSWQAQFALRAEQLHRGLGCESLIDALLSAGSEDKDALELPRSESDRRLLAAILIREEEELSPERLEGAIRALRRIALRRKLEDVQRQLQAARASEPGELEALLEEKVRLKRALMDARFGEPTQV
;
A
#
# COMPACT_ATOMS: atom_id res chain seq x y z
N MET A 1 -13.88 -20.21 -23.32
CA MET A 1 -14.10 -19.71 -21.96
C MET A 1 -13.85 -20.84 -20.98
N TYR A 2 -13.14 -20.62 -19.86
CA TYR A 2 -12.86 -21.67 -18.89
C TYR A 2 -13.14 -21.21 -17.45
N SER A 3 -13.57 -22.13 -16.57
CA SER A 3 -13.82 -21.80 -15.16
C SER A 3 -12.51 -21.41 -14.46
N LYS A 4 -12.51 -20.23 -13.83
CA LYS A 4 -11.38 -19.77 -13.00
C LYS A 4 -11.23 -20.58 -11.71
N PHE A 5 -12.35 -20.93 -11.07
CA PHE A 5 -12.35 -21.78 -9.88
C PHE A 5 -12.63 -23.23 -10.29
N ARG A 6 -11.73 -24.16 -9.96
CA ARG A 6 -11.87 -25.60 -10.23
C ARG A 6 -11.42 -26.40 -9.03
N ASN A 7 -12.15 -27.47 -8.68
CA ASN A 7 -11.82 -28.40 -7.59
C ASN A 7 -11.50 -27.68 -6.25
N ARG A 8 -12.34 -26.71 -5.90
CA ARG A 8 -12.20 -25.85 -4.72
C ARG A 8 -13.49 -25.81 -3.91
N VAL A 9 -13.35 -25.82 -2.59
CA VAL A 9 -14.44 -25.40 -1.68
C VAL A 9 -14.58 -23.90 -1.83
N MET A 10 -15.80 -23.45 -2.10
CA MET A 10 -16.11 -22.06 -2.44
C MET A 10 -16.73 -21.34 -1.25
N PHE A 11 -16.18 -20.18 -0.91
CA PHE A 11 -16.66 -19.30 0.14
C PHE A 11 -17.07 -17.96 -0.50
N PRO A 12 -18.36 -17.58 -0.46
CA PRO A 12 -18.81 -16.32 -1.00
C PRO A 12 -18.30 -15.15 -0.16
N ILE A 13 -17.92 -14.07 -0.83
CA ILE A 13 -17.59 -12.78 -0.22
C ILE A 13 -18.76 -11.84 -0.49
N ALA A 14 -19.39 -11.36 0.58
CA ALA A 14 -20.52 -10.46 0.50
C ALA A 14 -20.12 -9.00 0.77
N ASN A 15 -20.89 -8.06 0.23
CA ASN A 15 -20.83 -6.66 0.65
C ASN A 15 -21.56 -6.45 2.00
N GLU A 16 -21.55 -5.22 2.53
CA GLU A 16 -22.23 -4.88 3.80
C GLU A 16 -23.73 -5.26 3.86
N GLN A 17 -24.39 -5.37 2.69
CA GLN A 17 -25.81 -5.71 2.56
C GLN A 17 -26.05 -7.23 2.45
N GLY A 18 -25.00 -8.06 2.46
CA GLY A 18 -25.10 -9.51 2.28
C GLY A 18 -25.18 -9.96 0.81
N LYS A 19 -25.04 -9.05 -0.16
CA LYS A 19 -25.00 -9.43 -1.58
C LYS A 19 -23.63 -9.99 -1.93
N VAL A 20 -23.59 -11.17 -2.55
CA VAL A 20 -22.35 -11.81 -3.00
C VAL A 20 -21.71 -10.99 -4.14
N ILE A 21 -20.46 -10.58 -3.95
CA ILE A 21 -19.71 -9.74 -4.89
C ILE A 21 -18.41 -10.41 -5.38
N ALA A 22 -17.95 -11.44 -4.68
CA ALA A 22 -16.75 -12.21 -5.03
C ALA A 22 -16.75 -13.58 -4.35
N PHE A 23 -15.70 -14.36 -4.60
CA PHE A 23 -15.50 -15.66 -3.98
C PHE A 23 -14.03 -15.83 -3.58
N THR A 24 -13.80 -16.62 -2.54
CA THR A 24 -12.52 -17.28 -2.28
C THR A 24 -12.69 -18.79 -2.37
N GLY A 25 -11.69 -19.48 -2.90
CA GLY A 25 -11.72 -20.91 -3.15
C GLY A 25 -10.52 -21.61 -2.53
N ARG A 26 -10.77 -22.55 -1.60
CA ARG A 26 -9.74 -23.42 -1.01
C ARG A 26 -9.61 -24.69 -1.84
N ARG A 27 -8.40 -25.04 -2.28
CA ARG A 27 -8.13 -26.26 -3.05
C ARG A 27 -8.44 -27.51 -2.21
N LEU A 28 -9.13 -28.49 -2.81
CA LEU A 28 -9.47 -29.76 -2.16
C LEU A 28 -8.34 -30.78 -2.24
N SER A 29 -7.63 -30.82 -3.37
CA SER A 29 -6.50 -31.72 -3.60
C SER A 29 -5.24 -31.21 -2.89
N SER A 30 -4.28 -32.10 -2.62
CA SER A 30 -2.91 -31.78 -2.19
C SER A 30 -1.96 -31.51 -3.37
N ASP A 31 -2.31 -31.90 -4.60
CA ASP A 31 -1.50 -31.73 -5.82
C ASP A 31 -1.27 -30.26 -6.25
N GLU A 32 -0.09 -29.72 -5.95
CA GLU A 32 0.27 -28.31 -6.14
C GLU A 32 0.09 -27.79 -7.58
N ARG A 33 -0.01 -28.69 -8.57
CA ARG A 33 -0.34 -28.35 -9.96
C ARG A 33 -1.70 -27.65 -10.11
N GLY A 34 -2.59 -27.76 -9.12
CA GLY A 34 -3.90 -27.08 -9.10
C GLY A 34 -3.88 -25.61 -8.68
N GLY A 35 -2.70 -25.02 -8.52
CA GLY A 35 -2.51 -23.62 -8.12
C GLY A 35 -2.56 -23.40 -6.60
N PRO A 36 -2.66 -22.14 -6.13
CA PRO A 36 -2.44 -21.79 -4.73
C PRO A 36 -3.47 -22.44 -3.80
N LYS A 37 -3.08 -22.67 -2.53
CA LYS A 37 -3.95 -23.24 -1.49
C LYS A 37 -5.26 -22.48 -1.36
N TYR A 38 -5.19 -21.14 -1.39
CA TYR A 38 -6.33 -20.23 -1.48
C TYR A 38 -6.26 -19.42 -2.77
N PHE A 39 -7.40 -19.25 -3.41
CA PHE A 39 -7.53 -18.43 -4.61
C PHE A 39 -8.68 -17.45 -4.43
N ASN A 40 -8.40 -16.15 -4.49
CA ASN A 40 -9.40 -15.09 -4.34
C ASN A 40 -9.81 -14.59 -5.72
N SER A 41 -11.07 -14.18 -5.89
CA SER A 41 -11.48 -13.40 -7.06
C SER A 41 -10.54 -12.21 -7.29
N SER A 42 -10.25 -11.92 -8.56
CA SER A 42 -9.57 -10.69 -8.97
C SER A 42 -10.42 -9.46 -8.62
N GLU A 43 -9.82 -8.26 -8.65
CA GLU A 43 -10.57 -7.00 -8.54
C GLU A 43 -11.65 -6.94 -9.65
N THR A 44 -12.84 -6.45 -9.31
CA THR A 44 -13.97 -6.26 -10.24
C THR A 44 -14.64 -4.92 -9.96
N PRO A 45 -15.52 -4.42 -10.85
CA PRO A 45 -16.28 -3.19 -10.59
C PRO A 45 -17.12 -3.22 -9.30
N ILE A 46 -17.48 -4.42 -8.82
CA ILE A 46 -18.28 -4.62 -7.60
C ILE A 46 -17.48 -5.17 -6.41
N TYR A 47 -16.20 -5.50 -6.61
CA TYR A 47 -15.35 -6.08 -5.58
C TYR A 47 -13.95 -5.49 -5.61
N SER A 48 -13.60 -4.81 -4.51
CA SER A 48 -12.23 -4.43 -4.22
C SER A 48 -11.76 -4.96 -2.89
N LYS A 49 -10.69 -5.76 -2.89
CA LYS A 49 -10.11 -6.36 -1.67
C LYS A 49 -9.78 -5.29 -0.64
N SER A 50 -9.29 -4.14 -1.11
CA SER A 50 -8.90 -3.00 -0.29
C SER A 50 -10.06 -2.30 0.43
N ARG A 51 -11.32 -2.63 0.12
CA ARG A 51 -12.52 -1.93 0.64
C ARG A 51 -13.54 -2.87 1.29
N VAL A 52 -13.26 -4.16 1.31
CA VAL A 52 -14.18 -5.18 1.82
C VAL A 52 -13.51 -5.90 2.98
N LEU A 53 -14.28 -6.12 4.04
CA LEU A 53 -13.92 -7.01 5.14
C LEU A 53 -14.77 -8.26 5.04
N PHE A 54 -14.12 -9.42 5.02
CA PHE A 54 -14.82 -10.69 4.99
C PHE A 54 -15.65 -10.87 6.28
N ASN A 55 -16.83 -11.48 6.15
CA ASN A 55 -17.80 -11.73 7.22
C ASN A 55 -18.48 -10.50 7.84
N LEU A 56 -18.21 -9.28 7.35
CA LEU A 56 -18.79 -8.05 7.92
C LEU A 56 -20.32 -8.03 7.84
N ASP A 57 -20.90 -8.60 6.78
CA ASP A 57 -22.36 -8.70 6.60
C ASP A 57 -23.05 -9.46 7.75
N LYS A 58 -22.38 -10.49 8.27
CA LYS A 58 -22.86 -11.33 9.39
C LYS A 58 -22.43 -10.80 10.75
N ALA A 59 -21.25 -10.19 10.83
CA ALA A 59 -20.64 -9.76 12.08
C ALA A 59 -21.08 -8.37 12.55
N LYS A 60 -21.53 -7.50 11.64
CA LYS A 60 -21.79 -6.07 11.93
C LYS A 60 -22.69 -5.80 13.14
N GLU A 61 -23.73 -6.60 13.36
CA GLU A 61 -24.65 -6.40 14.49
C GLU A 61 -24.03 -6.79 15.83
N TRP A 62 -23.13 -7.78 15.83
CA TRP A 62 -22.35 -8.18 17.01
C TRP A 62 -21.25 -7.17 17.30
N ILE A 63 -20.55 -6.72 16.26
CA ILE A 63 -19.50 -5.70 16.35
C ILE A 63 -20.03 -4.40 16.97
N ARG A 64 -21.25 -3.96 16.63
CA ARG A 64 -21.88 -2.77 17.22
C ARG A 64 -22.16 -2.88 18.71
N LYS A 65 -22.45 -4.10 19.20
CA LYS A 65 -22.78 -4.35 20.61
C LYS A 65 -21.53 -4.54 21.47
N GLU A 66 -20.44 -4.97 20.86
CA GLU A 66 -19.20 -5.34 21.54
C GLU A 66 -18.01 -4.59 20.91
N TYR A 67 -17.08 -5.34 20.32
CA TYR A 67 -15.88 -4.90 19.64
C TYR A 67 -15.69 -5.78 18.40
N ALA A 68 -14.79 -5.41 17.49
CA ALA A 68 -14.43 -6.25 16.35
C ALA A 68 -13.22 -7.14 16.68
N ILE A 69 -13.28 -8.41 16.32
CA ILE A 69 -12.08 -9.27 16.25
C ILE A 69 -11.58 -9.22 14.80
N LEU A 70 -10.36 -8.73 14.59
CA LEU A 70 -9.75 -8.62 13.26
C LEU A 70 -8.66 -9.68 13.10
N VAL A 71 -8.86 -10.60 12.15
CA VAL A 71 -7.90 -11.67 11.80
C VAL A 71 -7.42 -11.53 10.35
N GLU A 72 -6.32 -12.19 9.98
CA GLU A 72 -5.73 -12.04 8.63
C GLU A 72 -6.44 -12.86 7.56
N GLY A 73 -6.81 -14.10 7.88
CA GLY A 73 -7.33 -15.06 6.92
C GLY A 73 -8.84 -15.23 7.00
N GLN A 74 -9.47 -15.53 5.86
CA GLN A 74 -10.88 -15.92 5.86
C GLN A 74 -11.12 -17.22 6.64
N MET A 75 -10.15 -18.13 6.69
CA MET A 75 -10.28 -19.39 7.44
C MET A 75 -10.24 -19.17 8.95
N ASP A 76 -9.33 -18.31 9.42
CA ASP A 76 -9.32 -17.89 10.83
C ASP A 76 -10.67 -17.29 11.21
N CYS A 77 -11.20 -16.41 10.35
CA CYS A 77 -12.50 -15.80 10.57
C CYS A 77 -13.64 -16.83 10.61
N ILE A 78 -13.61 -17.84 9.73
CA ILE A 78 -14.62 -18.91 9.75
C ILE A 78 -14.49 -19.74 11.02
N SER A 79 -13.27 -20.09 11.44
CA SER A 79 -13.01 -20.92 12.63
C SER A 79 -13.45 -20.19 13.91
N VAL A 80 -13.04 -18.93 14.07
CA VAL A 80 -13.44 -18.06 15.18
C VAL A 80 -14.97 -17.86 15.21
N PHE A 81 -15.59 -17.62 14.04
CA PHE A 81 -17.04 -17.48 13.95
C PHE A 81 -17.76 -18.78 14.33
N ALA A 82 -17.30 -19.93 13.83
CA ALA A 82 -17.87 -21.25 14.13
C ALA A 82 -17.72 -21.64 15.60
N ALA A 83 -16.68 -21.13 16.29
CA ALA A 83 -16.49 -21.31 17.73
C ALA A 83 -17.45 -20.45 18.58
N GLY A 84 -18.27 -19.59 17.96
CA GLY A 84 -19.30 -18.78 18.60
C GLY A 84 -18.92 -17.31 18.80
N PHE A 85 -17.79 -16.85 18.26
CA PHE A 85 -17.38 -15.44 18.30
C PHE A 85 -17.85 -14.73 17.04
N HIS A 86 -19.10 -14.25 17.06
CA HIS A 86 -19.75 -13.72 15.87
C HIS A 86 -19.31 -12.31 15.46
N ASN A 87 -18.48 -11.66 16.27
CA ASN A 87 -17.94 -10.31 16.05
C ASN A 87 -16.60 -10.30 15.29
N VAL A 88 -16.26 -11.39 14.59
CA VAL A 88 -15.01 -11.54 13.83
C VAL A 88 -15.14 -11.14 12.37
N VAL A 89 -14.11 -10.46 11.85
CA VAL A 89 -13.93 -10.09 10.44
C VAL A 89 -12.49 -10.35 10.00
N ALA A 90 -12.28 -10.51 8.69
CA ALA A 90 -10.94 -10.72 8.13
C ALA A 90 -10.61 -9.82 6.93
N THR A 91 -9.31 -9.61 6.74
CA THR A 91 -8.79 -9.16 5.44
C THR A 91 -8.82 -10.30 4.43
N SER A 92 -8.73 -9.99 3.13
CA SER A 92 -8.84 -11.00 2.06
C SER A 92 -7.49 -11.26 1.39
N GLY A 93 -6.47 -11.61 2.19
CA GLY A 93 -5.12 -11.89 1.73
C GLY A 93 -4.38 -10.65 1.18
N THR A 94 -4.70 -9.48 1.73
CA THR A 94 -4.03 -8.21 1.46
C THR A 94 -3.76 -7.50 2.78
N ALA A 95 -2.75 -6.62 2.81
CA ALA A 95 -2.56 -5.73 3.94
C ALA A 95 -3.85 -4.94 4.25
N PHE A 96 -4.13 -4.75 5.54
CA PHE A 96 -5.25 -3.93 5.99
C PHE A 96 -5.10 -2.50 5.50
N THR A 97 -6.21 -1.86 5.11
CA THR A 97 -6.20 -0.54 4.48
C THR A 97 -6.96 0.50 5.30
N GLN A 98 -6.67 1.78 5.05
CA GLN A 98 -7.42 2.87 5.65
C GLN A 98 -8.91 2.84 5.25
N ALA A 99 -9.25 2.38 4.04
CA ALA A 99 -10.64 2.25 3.62
C ALA A 99 -11.38 1.18 4.43
N GLN A 100 -10.71 0.08 4.79
CA GLN A 100 -11.26 -0.93 5.69
C GLN A 100 -11.37 -0.42 7.13
N ALA A 101 -10.39 0.36 7.60
CA ALA A 101 -10.47 1.02 8.92
C ALA A 101 -11.69 1.95 9.00
N LYS A 102 -11.89 2.82 8.00
CA LYS A 102 -13.06 3.70 7.91
C LYS A 102 -14.37 2.93 7.81
N LEU A 103 -14.38 1.82 7.08
CA LEU A 103 -15.53 0.94 7.00
C LEU A 103 -15.89 0.38 8.37
N LEU A 104 -14.91 -0.18 9.08
CA LEU A 104 -15.11 -0.76 10.42
C LEU A 104 -15.53 0.30 11.45
N ALA A 105 -15.01 1.53 11.32
CA ALA A 105 -15.32 2.66 12.20
C ALA A 105 -16.79 3.07 12.19
N ARG A 106 -17.55 2.68 11.15
CA ARG A 106 -19.01 2.88 11.08
C ARG A 106 -19.79 1.98 12.05
N PHE A 107 -19.14 0.97 12.61
CA PHE A 107 -19.77 -0.04 13.47
C PHE A 107 -19.18 -0.03 14.88
N THR A 108 -17.87 0.15 15.04
CA THR A 108 -17.22 0.22 16.36
C THR A 108 -15.90 0.99 16.28
N LYS A 109 -15.45 1.52 17.44
CA LYS A 109 -14.08 2.00 17.65
C LYS A 109 -13.23 1.05 18.47
N ASN A 110 -13.80 -0.06 18.95
CA ASN A 110 -13.10 -1.05 19.76
C ASN A 110 -12.71 -2.24 18.89
N VAL A 111 -11.41 -2.57 18.86
CA VAL A 111 -10.91 -3.68 18.03
C VAL A 111 -9.84 -4.49 18.75
N VAL A 112 -9.97 -5.81 18.67
CA VAL A 112 -8.93 -6.76 19.06
C VAL A 112 -8.32 -7.33 17.78
N VAL A 113 -7.04 -7.06 17.56
CA VAL A 113 -6.28 -7.61 16.42
C VAL A 113 -5.63 -8.91 16.85
N ASN A 114 -5.93 -9.99 16.13
CA ASN A 114 -5.38 -11.32 16.37
C ASN A 114 -4.75 -11.85 15.08
N PHE A 115 -3.51 -11.42 14.82
CA PHE A 115 -2.73 -11.75 13.65
C PHE A 115 -1.68 -12.81 13.99
N ASP A 116 -1.31 -13.61 13.00
CA ASP A 116 -0.28 -14.64 13.14
C ASP A 116 1.09 -13.96 13.38
N PRO A 117 1.81 -14.31 14.46
CA PRO A 117 3.15 -13.79 14.70
C PRO A 117 4.16 -14.11 13.58
N ASP A 118 3.95 -15.20 12.82
CA ASP A 118 4.89 -15.73 11.84
C ASP A 118 4.56 -15.37 10.38
N ALA A 119 3.35 -14.85 10.10
CA ALA A 119 2.95 -14.45 8.75
C ALA A 119 3.43 -13.03 8.40
N ALA A 120 4.30 -12.91 7.38
CA ALA A 120 4.71 -11.65 6.72
C ALA A 120 5.23 -10.49 7.60
N GLY A 121 5.49 -10.75 8.88
CA GLY A 121 6.32 -9.95 9.77
C GLY A 121 5.53 -9.02 10.69
N ALA A 122 6.05 -8.88 11.90
CA ALA A 122 5.54 -8.02 12.95
C ALA A 122 5.43 -6.51 12.55
N LYS A 123 6.01 -6.11 11.40
CA LYS A 123 5.82 -4.82 10.72
C LYS A 123 4.45 -4.67 10.03
N ALA A 124 3.90 -5.74 9.45
CA ALA A 124 2.58 -5.71 8.82
C ALA A 124 1.46 -5.50 9.86
N THR A 125 1.60 -6.18 11.00
CA THR A 125 0.79 -5.98 12.21
C THR A 125 0.90 -4.54 12.69
N GLU A 126 2.11 -4.01 12.90
CA GLU A 126 2.32 -2.60 13.30
C GLU A 126 1.69 -1.60 12.33
N ARG A 127 1.79 -1.83 11.02
CA ARG A 127 1.17 -0.98 10.00
C ARG A 127 -0.35 -0.96 10.14
N THR A 128 -0.95 -2.14 10.31
CA THR A 128 -2.39 -2.28 10.50
C THR A 128 -2.86 -1.57 11.75
N LEU A 129 -2.13 -1.77 12.86
CA LEU A 129 -2.41 -1.11 14.13
C LEU A 129 -2.29 0.42 14.00
N GLY A 130 -1.28 0.91 13.29
CA GLY A 130 -1.12 2.34 13.00
C GLY A 130 -2.31 2.95 12.26
N LEU A 131 -2.86 2.26 11.25
CA LEU A 131 -4.05 2.72 10.52
C LEU A 131 -5.30 2.78 11.40
N LEU A 132 -5.44 1.84 12.34
CA LEU A 132 -6.55 1.85 13.31
C LEU A 132 -6.41 3.03 14.28
N ILE A 133 -5.20 3.31 14.76
CA ILE A 133 -4.94 4.46 15.63
C ILE A 133 -5.21 5.80 14.92
N GLU A 134 -4.81 5.95 13.66
CA GLU A 134 -5.09 7.15 12.86
C GLU A 134 -6.59 7.41 12.69
N GLU A 135 -7.40 6.34 12.69
CA GLU A 135 -8.86 6.40 12.65
C GLU A 135 -9.50 6.37 14.05
N ASP A 136 -8.73 6.68 15.11
CA ASP A 136 -9.21 6.86 16.49
C ASP A 136 -9.86 5.60 17.11
N PHE A 137 -9.29 4.42 16.84
CA PHE A 137 -9.71 3.17 17.48
C PHE A 137 -9.03 2.96 18.84
N GLU A 138 -9.77 2.35 19.77
CA GLU A 138 -9.21 1.63 20.91
C GLU A 138 -8.76 0.24 20.45
N VAL A 139 -7.45 0.07 20.36
CA VAL A 139 -6.84 -1.13 19.78
C VAL A 139 -6.23 -2.00 20.89
N ARG A 140 -6.63 -3.26 20.92
CA ARG A 140 -5.98 -4.32 21.69
C ARG A 140 -5.35 -5.35 20.77
N VAL A 141 -4.27 -5.98 21.21
CA VAL A 141 -3.51 -6.99 20.48
C VAL A 141 -3.63 -8.31 21.22
N LEU A 142 -4.15 -9.33 20.54
CA LEU A 142 -4.13 -10.70 21.01
C LEU A 142 -2.97 -11.44 20.34
N GLY A 143 -1.88 -11.59 21.08
CA GLY A 143 -0.78 -12.49 20.73
C GLY A 143 -1.09 -13.90 21.20
N LEU A 144 -1.05 -14.87 20.29
CA LEU A 144 -1.13 -16.30 20.62
C LEU A 144 0.28 -16.86 20.83
N GLU A 145 0.35 -18.08 21.38
CA GLU A 145 1.60 -18.83 21.49
C GLU A 145 2.27 -18.97 20.10
N PRO A 146 3.61 -18.90 19.99
CA PRO A 146 4.30 -19.05 18.72
C PRO A 146 3.87 -20.32 17.96
N GLY A 147 3.66 -20.21 16.65
CA GLY A 147 3.17 -21.30 15.82
C GLY A 147 1.65 -21.53 15.85
N PHE A 148 0.88 -20.76 16.63
CA PHE A 148 -0.57 -20.80 16.61
C PHE A 148 -1.20 -19.65 15.81
N ASP A 149 -1.95 -20.01 14.77
CA ASP A 149 -2.96 -19.14 14.18
C ASP A 149 -4.30 -19.28 14.95
N PRO A 150 -5.28 -18.37 14.76
CA PRO A 150 -6.55 -18.44 15.48
C PRO A 150 -7.31 -19.75 15.23
N ASP A 151 -7.23 -20.32 14.03
CA ASP A 151 -7.87 -21.59 13.69
C ASP A 151 -7.25 -22.77 14.48
N LEU A 152 -5.94 -22.93 14.42
CA LEU A 152 -5.19 -23.98 15.12
C LEU A 152 -5.35 -23.83 16.63
N TYR A 153 -5.30 -22.61 17.16
CA TYR A 153 -5.46 -22.36 18.58
C TYR A 153 -6.83 -22.81 19.09
N ILE A 154 -7.90 -22.45 18.38
CA ILE A 154 -9.26 -22.89 18.74
C ILE A 154 -9.40 -24.40 18.59
N ARG A 155 -8.81 -25.02 17.57
CA ARG A 155 -8.86 -26.48 17.37
C ARG A 155 -8.13 -27.26 18.46
N GLU A 156 -6.98 -26.78 18.93
CA GLU A 156 -6.17 -27.49 19.91
C GLU A 156 -6.46 -27.12 21.37
N ARG A 157 -6.73 -25.84 21.67
CA ARG A 157 -6.96 -25.33 23.03
C ARG A 157 -8.44 -25.13 23.36
N GLY A 158 -9.30 -25.06 22.34
CA GLY A 158 -10.74 -24.90 22.49
C GLY A 158 -11.19 -23.43 22.62
N LYS A 159 -12.50 -23.24 22.47
CA LYS A 159 -13.13 -21.91 22.48
C LYS A 159 -12.98 -21.16 23.81
N ASP A 160 -12.93 -21.89 24.93
CA ASP A 160 -12.87 -21.26 26.26
C ASP A 160 -11.48 -20.67 26.54
N ALA A 161 -10.42 -21.36 26.09
CA ALA A 161 -9.06 -20.82 26.09
C ALA A 161 -8.96 -19.57 25.21
N TYR A 162 -9.55 -19.58 24.01
CA TYR A 162 -9.57 -18.41 23.13
C TYR A 162 -10.31 -17.21 23.76
N ARG A 163 -11.44 -17.47 24.44
CA ARG A 163 -12.16 -16.42 25.19
C ARG A 163 -11.29 -15.82 26.29
N GLU A 164 -10.55 -16.64 27.00
CA GLU A 164 -9.67 -16.17 28.07
C GLU A 164 -8.49 -15.38 27.52
N ALA A 165 -7.92 -15.82 26.39
CA ALA A 165 -6.89 -15.10 25.68
C ALA A 165 -7.38 -13.73 25.20
N LEU A 166 -8.61 -13.64 24.65
CA LEU A 166 -9.24 -12.37 24.27
C LEU A 166 -9.37 -11.39 25.46
N ARG A 167 -9.74 -11.88 26.65
CA ARG A 167 -9.83 -11.05 27.87
C ARG A 167 -8.47 -10.47 28.27
N HIS A 168 -7.42 -11.26 28.09
CA HIS A 168 -6.04 -10.89 28.38
C HIS A 168 -5.31 -10.16 27.24
N SER A 169 -5.99 -9.83 26.14
CA SER A 169 -5.39 -9.04 25.06
C SER A 169 -4.79 -7.72 25.56
N GLU A 170 -3.60 -7.37 25.10
CA GLU A 170 -2.88 -6.20 25.61
C GLU A 170 -3.33 -4.93 24.89
N ARG A 171 -3.28 -3.76 25.53
CA ARG A 171 -3.48 -2.49 24.81
C ARG A 171 -2.34 -2.32 23.80
N TYR A 172 -2.61 -1.68 22.67
CA TYR A 172 -1.62 -1.51 21.60
C TYR A 172 -0.30 -0.88 22.07
N PHE A 173 -0.36 0.19 22.87
CA PHE A 173 0.85 0.85 23.38
C PHE A 173 1.60 -0.01 24.39
N ASP A 174 0.91 -0.84 25.18
CA ASP A 174 1.55 -1.80 26.09
C ASP A 174 2.34 -2.85 25.31
N TYR A 175 1.70 -3.42 24.30
CA TYR A 175 2.33 -4.35 23.36
C TYR A 175 3.59 -3.75 22.71
N LEU A 176 3.50 -2.49 22.23
CA LEU A 176 4.65 -1.80 21.64
C LEU A 176 5.78 -1.55 22.65
N ILE A 177 5.45 -1.18 23.89
CA ILE A 177 6.45 -0.97 24.96
C ILE A 177 7.15 -2.28 25.29
N HIS A 178 6.41 -3.38 25.44
CA HIS A 178 6.96 -4.71 25.67
C HIS A 178 7.93 -5.10 24.54
N ARG A 179 7.52 -4.87 23.30
CA ARG A 179 8.36 -5.15 22.12
C ARG A 179 9.61 -4.27 22.06
N ALA A 180 9.48 -2.98 22.35
CA ALA A 180 10.63 -2.07 22.44
C ALA A 180 11.62 -2.53 23.51
N ARG A 181 11.13 -3.01 24.67
CA ARG A 181 11.97 -3.55 25.75
C ARG A 181 12.65 -4.86 25.39
N ALA A 182 12.01 -5.71 24.59
CA ALA A 182 12.59 -6.95 24.11
C ALA A 182 13.66 -6.71 23.04
N GLN A 183 13.45 -5.72 22.16
CA GLN A 183 14.35 -5.44 21.04
C GLN A 183 15.55 -4.56 21.43
N PHE A 184 15.38 -3.65 22.39
CA PHE A 184 16.42 -2.71 22.80
C PHE A 184 16.76 -2.93 24.27
N ALA A 185 18.04 -2.92 24.63
CA ALA A 185 18.46 -3.02 26.02
C ALA A 185 18.16 -1.70 26.77
N VAL A 186 16.91 -1.50 27.20
CA VAL A 186 16.40 -0.27 27.86
C VAL A 186 17.12 0.06 29.19
N ARG A 187 18.05 -0.78 29.65
CA ARG A 187 18.93 -0.49 30.78
C ARG A 187 20.11 0.42 30.42
N SER A 188 20.50 0.52 29.14
CA SER A 188 21.52 1.47 28.69
C SER A 188 20.89 2.76 28.16
N PRO A 189 21.56 3.92 28.27
CA PRO A 189 21.11 5.16 27.65
C PRO A 189 20.81 5.02 26.15
N GLU A 190 21.66 4.32 25.41
CA GLU A 190 21.50 4.10 23.96
C GLU A 190 20.28 3.23 23.66
N GLY A 191 20.02 2.21 24.48
CA GLY A 191 18.83 1.36 24.35
C GLY A 191 17.54 2.13 24.62
N LYS A 192 17.56 3.05 25.59
CA LYS A 192 16.43 3.96 25.85
C LYS A 192 16.15 4.87 24.65
N VAL A 193 17.19 5.47 24.06
CA VAL A 193 17.03 6.30 22.85
C VAL A 193 16.46 5.51 21.69
N LYS A 194 16.95 4.29 21.43
CA LYS A 194 16.42 3.41 20.38
C LYS A 194 14.96 3.03 20.62
N ALA A 195 14.59 2.68 21.85
CA ALA A 195 13.22 2.35 22.21
C ALA A 195 12.28 3.54 22.01
N VAL A 196 12.69 4.75 22.42
CA VAL A 196 11.91 5.98 22.18
C VAL A 196 11.74 6.22 20.68
N ASN A 197 12.81 6.20 19.91
CA ASN A 197 12.76 6.42 18.46
C ASN A 197 11.87 5.40 17.73
N TYR A 198 11.78 4.17 18.24
CA TYR A 198 10.84 3.16 17.75
C TYR A 198 9.38 3.51 18.08
N LEU A 199 9.08 4.01 19.29
CA LEU A 199 7.72 4.34 19.73
C LEU A 199 7.19 5.67 19.19
N LEU A 200 8.06 6.67 18.96
CA LEU A 200 7.68 8.02 18.54
C LEU A 200 6.75 8.05 17.31
N PRO A 201 7.00 7.30 16.21
CA PRO A 201 6.11 7.27 15.06
C PRO A 201 4.71 6.72 15.35
N HIS A 202 4.54 5.91 16.40
CA HIS A 202 3.23 5.38 16.80
C HIS A 202 2.45 6.38 17.65
N ILE A 203 3.13 7.08 18.57
CA ILE A 203 2.52 8.17 19.35
C ILE A 203 2.04 9.29 18.42
N GLN A 204 2.83 9.64 17.39
CA GLN A 204 2.48 10.73 16.46
C GLN A 204 1.22 10.46 15.63
N ARG A 205 0.86 9.19 15.42
CA ARG A 205 -0.35 8.81 14.68
C ARG A 205 -1.64 9.06 15.45
N VAL A 206 -1.54 9.19 16.77
CA VAL A 206 -2.69 9.47 17.63
C VAL A 206 -3.21 10.87 17.34
N PRO A 207 -4.46 11.03 16.88
CA PRO A 207 -4.99 12.34 16.49
C PRO A 207 -5.01 13.34 17.67
N SER A 208 -5.54 12.89 18.81
CA SER A 208 -5.71 13.72 20.01
C SER A 208 -4.38 14.10 20.64
N ARG A 209 -4.16 15.40 20.83
CA ARG A 209 -2.96 15.93 21.53
C ARG A 209 -2.93 15.55 23.00
N ILE A 210 -4.11 15.49 23.63
CA ILE A 210 -4.24 15.15 25.05
C ILE A 210 -3.84 13.69 25.26
N VAL A 211 -4.39 12.79 24.44
CA VAL A 211 -4.05 11.35 24.50
C VAL A 211 -2.57 11.13 24.20
N ARG A 212 -1.97 11.91 23.28
CA ARG A 212 -0.52 11.86 23.04
C ARG A 212 0.33 12.23 24.25
N ASP A 213 -0.05 13.27 24.99
CA ASP A 213 0.71 13.70 26.18
C ASP A 213 0.60 12.67 27.31
N GLU A 214 -0.59 12.11 27.51
CA GLU A 214 -0.84 11.02 28.47
C GLU A 214 -0.04 9.76 28.13
N LEU A 215 -0.10 9.31 26.87
CA LEU A 215 0.68 8.16 26.40
C LEU A 215 2.18 8.40 26.51
N ALA A 216 2.66 9.61 26.23
CA ALA A 216 4.06 9.96 26.41
C ALA A 216 4.46 9.82 27.89
N GLN A 217 3.62 10.28 28.82
CA GLN A 217 3.86 10.13 30.24
C GLN A 217 3.89 8.65 30.67
N GLU A 218 2.94 7.84 30.19
CA GLU A 218 2.88 6.40 30.45
C GLU A 218 4.14 5.68 29.93
N ILE A 219 4.56 5.98 28.70
CA ILE A 219 5.76 5.41 28.06
C ILE A 219 7.02 5.84 28.82
N ALA A 220 7.15 7.10 29.20
CA ALA A 220 8.29 7.61 29.97
C ALA A 220 8.44 6.85 31.29
N GLN A 221 7.33 6.66 32.01
CA GLN A 221 7.32 5.90 33.27
C GLN A 221 7.74 4.44 33.06
N LYS A 222 7.18 3.76 32.05
CA LYS A 222 7.48 2.35 31.75
C LYS A 222 8.90 2.11 31.24
N LEU A 223 9.52 3.11 30.60
CA LEU A 223 10.92 3.06 30.14
C LEU A 223 11.93 3.63 31.17
N GLY A 224 11.45 4.22 32.27
CA GLY A 224 12.30 4.88 33.26
C GLY A 224 13.06 6.07 32.68
N ILE A 225 12.38 6.90 31.89
CA ILE A 225 12.89 8.13 31.27
C ILE A 225 12.15 9.31 31.90
N ASP A 226 12.83 10.44 32.05
CA ASP A 226 12.17 11.67 32.48
C ASP A 226 11.12 12.09 31.44
N SER A 227 9.87 12.27 31.89
CA SER A 227 8.75 12.64 31.03
C SER A 227 8.96 13.97 30.29
N VAL A 228 9.69 14.91 30.86
CA VAL A 228 10.01 16.20 30.24
C VAL A 228 10.91 16.01 29.03
N VAL A 229 11.93 15.15 29.15
CA VAL A 229 12.86 14.82 28.07
C VAL A 229 12.13 14.16 26.91
N LEU A 230 11.26 13.18 27.19
CA LEU A 230 10.47 12.52 26.14
C LEU A 230 9.51 13.48 25.42
N ARG A 231 8.88 14.40 26.16
CA ARG A 231 8.01 15.42 25.56
C ARG A 231 8.78 16.41 24.69
N GLN A 232 10.02 16.75 25.05
CA GLN A 232 10.88 17.58 24.21
C GLN A 232 11.24 16.88 22.90
N GLU A 233 11.62 15.59 22.95
CA GLU A 233 11.87 14.78 21.75
C GLU A 233 10.63 14.69 20.85
N LEU A 234 9.45 14.44 21.43
CA LEU A 234 8.18 14.43 20.68
C LEU A 234 7.91 15.76 19.95
N LYS A 235 8.18 16.89 20.62
CA LYS A 235 8.05 18.23 20.02
C LYS A 235 9.06 18.43 18.89
N GLN A 236 10.32 18.08 19.10
CA GLN A 236 11.38 18.22 18.10
C GLN A 236 11.10 17.39 16.85
N VAL A 237 10.68 16.13 16.98
CA VAL A 237 10.32 15.29 15.83
C VAL A 237 9.06 15.81 15.12
N ALA A 238 8.07 16.36 15.84
CA ALA A 238 6.90 16.98 15.22
C ALA A 238 7.25 18.24 14.42
N THR A 239 8.18 19.07 14.91
CA THR A 239 8.68 20.25 14.19
C THR A 239 9.60 19.87 13.04
N ALA A 240 10.46 18.87 13.21
CA ALA A 240 11.36 18.38 12.17
C ALA A 240 10.59 17.69 11.04
N ARG A 241 9.50 16.98 11.32
CA ARG A 241 8.59 16.45 10.29
C ARG A 241 7.70 17.50 9.66
N SER A 242 7.30 18.55 10.37
CA SER A 242 6.57 19.66 9.74
C SER A 242 7.50 20.44 8.82
N ALA A 243 8.75 20.66 9.23
CA ALA A 243 9.81 21.19 8.37
C ALA A 243 10.15 20.25 7.21
N ALA A 244 10.20 18.92 7.42
CA ALA A 244 10.45 17.91 6.40
C ALA A 244 9.21 17.50 5.57
N ALA A 245 8.00 17.92 5.95
CA ALA A 245 6.79 17.80 5.13
C ALA A 245 6.62 19.05 4.27
N VAL A 246 7.09 20.19 4.76
CA VAL A 246 7.30 21.42 3.97
C VAL A 246 8.57 21.30 3.10
N GLN A 247 9.53 20.45 3.47
CA GLN A 247 10.73 20.04 2.73
C GLN A 247 10.74 18.53 2.45
N ALA A 248 9.63 17.96 1.98
CA ALA A 248 9.66 16.57 1.55
C ALA A 248 10.68 16.46 0.40
N PRO A 249 11.66 15.54 0.46
CA PRO A 249 12.53 15.33 -0.68
C PRO A 249 11.64 14.91 -1.85
N VAL A 250 11.92 15.47 -3.03
CA VAL A 250 11.21 15.22 -4.30
C VAL A 250 10.96 13.71 -4.53
N GLU A 251 11.82 12.85 -3.95
CA GLU A 251 11.73 11.39 -3.86
C GLU A 251 10.39 10.81 -3.35
N ALA A 252 9.69 11.48 -2.42
CA ALA A 252 8.41 10.99 -1.88
C ALA A 252 7.21 11.20 -2.81
N GLN A 253 7.37 11.98 -3.88
CA GLN A 253 6.32 12.27 -4.86
C GLN A 253 6.42 11.41 -6.13
N VAL A 254 7.51 10.66 -6.30
CA VAL A 254 7.78 9.90 -7.54
C VAL A 254 7.16 8.51 -7.47
N THR A 255 6.24 8.22 -8.39
CA THR A 255 5.57 6.91 -8.50
C THR A 255 6.51 5.81 -9.01
N ASP A 256 6.18 4.54 -8.79
CA ASP A 256 7.00 3.42 -9.30
C ASP A 256 7.13 3.43 -10.83
N ALA A 257 6.09 3.90 -11.53
CA ALA A 257 6.10 4.07 -12.99
C ALA A 257 7.09 5.16 -13.45
N GLU A 258 7.18 6.27 -12.70
CA GLU A 258 8.16 7.33 -12.94
C GLU A 258 9.60 6.83 -12.72
N ARG A 259 9.83 6.04 -11.65
CA ARG A 259 11.16 5.46 -11.39
C ARG A 259 11.60 4.52 -12.51
N LEU A 260 10.69 3.66 -12.99
CA LEU A 260 10.97 2.74 -14.09
C LEU A 260 11.35 3.47 -15.38
N LEU A 261 10.67 4.57 -15.73
CA LEU A 261 11.03 5.37 -16.90
C LEU A 261 12.37 6.09 -16.75
N VAL A 262 12.65 6.66 -15.57
CA VAL A 262 13.96 7.29 -15.31
C VAL A 262 15.08 6.26 -15.42
N ARG A 263 14.87 5.04 -14.91
CA ARG A 263 15.83 3.92 -15.08
C ARG A 263 15.99 3.51 -16.54
N ALA A 264 14.91 3.37 -17.29
CA ALA A 264 14.94 3.01 -18.70
C ALA A 264 15.67 4.07 -19.56
N LEU A 265 15.43 5.36 -19.31
CA LEU A 265 16.16 6.44 -19.97
C LEU A 265 17.64 6.49 -19.59
N SER A 266 17.97 6.05 -18.37
CA SER A 266 19.35 6.01 -17.87
C SER A 266 20.09 4.73 -18.30
N SER A 267 19.39 3.63 -18.62
CA SER A 267 20.03 2.36 -19.01
C SER A 267 20.72 2.40 -20.38
N ALA A 268 20.49 3.46 -21.17
CA ALA A 268 21.26 3.73 -22.39
C ALA A 268 22.78 3.76 -22.15
N THR A 269 23.23 4.07 -20.93
CA THR A 269 24.65 4.17 -20.57
C THR A 269 25.26 2.85 -20.08
N GLN A 270 24.47 1.88 -19.59
CA GLN A 270 25.00 0.61 -19.06
C GLN A 270 25.23 -0.46 -20.16
N ILE A 271 24.48 -0.41 -21.27
CA ILE A 271 24.53 -1.46 -22.32
C ILE A 271 25.76 -1.33 -23.26
N ARG A 272 26.44 -0.17 -23.30
CA ARG A 272 27.63 0.01 -24.17
C ARG A 272 28.99 -0.24 -23.51
N ALA A 273 29.04 -0.46 -22.20
CA ALA A 273 30.27 -0.87 -21.52
C ALA A 273 30.70 -2.31 -21.89
N GLY A 274 29.78 -3.11 -22.46
CA GLY A 274 30.06 -4.42 -23.05
C GLY A 274 30.09 -4.34 -24.57
N ASN A 275 31.28 -4.49 -25.14
CA ASN A 275 31.52 -4.63 -26.58
C ASN A 275 30.54 -5.64 -27.24
N ARG A 276 29.60 -5.19 -28.08
CA ARG A 276 28.99 -6.03 -29.12
C ARG A 276 28.86 -5.27 -30.44
N PRO A 277 29.34 -5.84 -31.56
CA PRO A 277 29.31 -5.18 -32.86
C PRO A 277 27.88 -5.12 -33.40
N ARG A 278 27.50 -3.95 -33.91
CA ARG A 278 26.31 -3.79 -34.76
C ARG A 278 26.56 -4.51 -36.10
N SER A 279 26.09 -5.74 -36.26
CA SER A 279 26.00 -6.35 -37.58
C SER A 279 24.73 -5.86 -38.28
N GLY A 280 24.90 -5.23 -39.43
CA GLY A 280 23.79 -4.95 -40.34
C GLY A 280 23.24 -6.23 -40.96
N ARG A 281 21.97 -6.09 -41.39
CA ARG A 281 21.11 -7.01 -42.16
C ARG A 281 20.25 -8.02 -41.38
N GLU A 282 18.96 -7.72 -41.49
CA GLU A 282 17.82 -8.60 -41.79
C GLU A 282 17.55 -9.78 -40.85
N GLY A 283 16.50 -9.59 -40.05
CA GLY A 283 15.51 -10.63 -39.78
C GLY A 283 15.70 -11.37 -38.46
N ARG A 284 14.84 -10.99 -37.50
CA ARG A 284 14.60 -11.65 -36.20
C ARG A 284 15.75 -11.54 -35.21
N ASP A 285 15.76 -10.42 -34.50
CA ASP A 285 15.44 -10.37 -33.08
C ASP A 285 15.30 -8.87 -32.73
N GLU A 286 14.10 -8.40 -32.39
CA GLU A 286 13.92 -7.05 -31.83
C GLU A 286 14.50 -7.07 -30.42
N GLU A 287 15.81 -6.87 -30.32
CA GLU A 287 16.53 -6.78 -29.06
C GLU A 287 15.95 -5.58 -28.29
N PHE A 288 15.25 -5.86 -27.19
CA PHE A 288 14.56 -4.85 -26.38
C PHE A 288 15.54 -3.77 -25.91
N ASP A 289 15.35 -2.54 -26.39
CA ASP A 289 16.02 -1.34 -25.90
C ASP A 289 15.06 -0.53 -25.00
N PRO A 290 15.16 -0.66 -23.67
CA PRO A 290 14.30 0.06 -22.74
C PRO A 290 14.36 1.59 -22.91
N SER A 291 15.53 2.13 -23.28
CA SER A 291 15.69 3.57 -23.46
C SER A 291 14.95 4.05 -24.69
N TRP A 292 15.08 3.35 -25.81
CA TRP A 292 14.42 3.72 -27.05
C TRP A 292 12.89 3.69 -26.91
N GLN A 293 12.34 2.64 -26.29
CA GLN A 293 10.89 2.52 -26.07
C GLN A 293 10.36 3.60 -25.12
N ALA A 294 11.10 3.92 -24.04
CA ALA A 294 10.76 5.01 -23.13
C ALA A 294 10.79 6.38 -23.83
N GLN A 295 11.84 6.65 -24.62
CA GLN A 295 11.98 7.90 -25.39
C GLN A 295 10.84 8.07 -26.38
N PHE A 296 10.48 7.01 -27.12
CA PHE A 296 9.40 7.05 -28.10
C PHE A 296 8.07 7.40 -27.44
N ALA A 297 7.70 6.69 -26.37
CA ALA A 297 6.44 6.92 -25.66
C ALA A 297 6.37 8.33 -25.04
N LEU A 298 7.47 8.80 -24.43
CA LEU A 298 7.50 10.10 -23.78
C LEU A 298 7.51 11.27 -24.76
N ARG A 299 8.17 11.14 -25.92
CA ARG A 299 8.16 12.19 -26.96
C ARG A 299 6.82 12.25 -27.68
N ALA A 300 6.19 11.10 -27.94
CA ALA A 300 4.90 11.05 -28.63
C ALA A 300 3.75 11.60 -27.78
N GLU A 301 3.71 11.28 -26.48
CA GLU A 301 2.56 11.57 -25.63
C GLU A 301 2.82 12.58 -24.51
N GLN A 302 4.07 12.99 -24.30
CA GLN A 302 4.48 13.96 -23.27
C GLN A 302 3.96 13.61 -21.87
N LEU A 303 3.92 12.30 -21.55
CA LEU A 303 3.34 11.77 -20.31
C LEU A 303 4.05 12.24 -19.03
N HIS A 304 5.27 12.76 -19.15
CA HIS A 304 6.09 13.26 -18.06
C HIS A 304 5.67 14.65 -17.55
N ARG A 305 4.86 15.39 -18.32
CA ARG A 305 4.46 16.75 -17.94
C ARG A 305 3.62 16.78 -16.67
N GLY A 306 3.97 17.68 -15.75
CA GLY A 306 3.40 17.84 -14.41
C GLY A 306 3.77 16.75 -13.42
N LEU A 307 4.64 15.78 -13.75
CA LEU A 307 5.14 14.80 -12.79
C LEU A 307 6.23 15.41 -11.91
N GLY A 308 6.47 14.83 -10.73
CA GLY A 308 7.54 15.29 -9.84
C GLY A 308 8.94 15.16 -10.44
N CYS A 309 9.10 14.32 -11.47
CA CYS A 309 10.33 14.10 -12.21
C CYS A 309 10.37 14.76 -13.59
N GLU A 310 9.47 15.71 -13.89
CA GLU A 310 9.38 16.37 -15.22
C GLU A 310 10.73 16.94 -15.67
N SER A 311 11.36 17.75 -14.83
CA SER A 311 12.68 18.37 -15.09
C SER A 311 13.78 17.34 -15.35
N LEU A 312 13.77 16.24 -14.59
CA LEU A 312 14.73 15.14 -14.74
C LEU A 312 14.52 14.37 -16.05
N ILE A 313 13.26 14.06 -16.40
CA ILE A 313 12.92 13.36 -17.64
C ILE A 313 13.23 14.25 -18.85
N ASP A 314 12.90 15.54 -18.82
CA ASP A 314 13.23 16.49 -19.88
C ASP A 314 14.74 16.54 -20.12
N ALA A 315 15.53 16.65 -19.04
CA ALA A 315 16.99 16.62 -19.14
C ALA A 315 17.51 15.31 -19.78
N LEU A 316 16.90 14.16 -19.46
CA LEU A 316 17.24 12.85 -20.04
C LEU A 316 16.81 12.74 -21.51
N LEU A 317 15.65 13.29 -21.88
CA LEU A 317 15.15 13.27 -23.26
C LEU A 317 15.92 14.22 -24.18
N SER A 318 16.40 15.36 -23.64
CA SER A 318 17.22 16.35 -24.35
C SER A 318 18.67 15.93 -24.51
N ALA A 319 19.20 15.09 -23.61
CA ALA A 319 20.55 14.52 -23.75
C ALA A 319 20.72 13.69 -25.03
N GLY A 320 19.62 13.10 -25.53
CA GLY A 320 19.63 12.30 -26.75
C GLY A 320 20.51 11.05 -26.66
N SER A 321 20.79 10.43 -27.80
CA SER A 321 21.65 9.25 -27.94
C SER A 321 23.14 9.58 -27.99
N GLU A 322 23.54 10.79 -27.59
CA GLU A 322 24.95 11.21 -27.57
C GLU A 322 25.61 10.76 -26.26
N ASP A 323 26.83 10.21 -26.35
CA ASP A 323 27.61 9.56 -25.28
C ASP A 323 27.95 10.52 -24.12
N LYS A 324 26.96 10.92 -23.32
CA LYS A 324 27.15 11.66 -22.07
C LYS A 324 26.67 10.80 -20.92
N ASP A 325 27.51 10.66 -19.89
CA ASP A 325 27.12 9.99 -18.66
C ASP A 325 25.86 10.66 -18.10
N ALA A 326 24.84 9.85 -17.82
CA ALA A 326 23.58 10.33 -17.26
C ALA A 326 23.81 11.07 -15.94
N LEU A 327 24.90 10.82 -15.22
CA LEU A 327 25.27 11.54 -13.99
C LEU A 327 25.92 12.91 -14.25
N GLU A 328 26.49 13.13 -15.43
CA GLU A 328 27.19 14.38 -15.79
C GLU A 328 26.26 15.44 -16.42
N LEU A 329 25.01 15.07 -16.70
CA LEU A 329 24.03 16.00 -17.24
C LEU A 329 23.79 17.17 -16.27
N PRO A 330 23.78 18.42 -16.75
CA PRO A 330 23.48 19.58 -15.91
C PRO A 330 22.02 19.49 -15.43
N ARG A 331 21.84 19.23 -14.14
CA ARG A 331 20.53 19.15 -13.48
C ARG A 331 20.56 19.87 -12.14
N SER A 332 19.38 20.20 -11.63
CA SER A 332 19.24 20.76 -10.28
C SER A 332 19.82 19.80 -9.23
N GLU A 333 20.24 20.32 -8.07
CA GLU A 333 20.74 19.47 -6.98
C GLU A 333 19.66 18.47 -6.52
N SER A 334 18.39 18.85 -6.58
CA SER A 334 17.23 17.98 -6.34
C SER A 334 17.11 16.84 -7.35
N ASP A 335 17.29 17.10 -8.65
CA ASP A 335 17.22 16.08 -9.70
C ASP A 335 18.39 15.09 -9.61
N ARG A 336 19.59 15.58 -9.25
CA ARG A 336 20.77 14.72 -9.05
C ARG A 336 20.57 13.75 -7.90
N ARG A 337 20.04 14.22 -6.76
CA ARG A 337 19.70 13.38 -5.61
C ARG A 337 18.62 12.35 -5.98
N LEU A 338 17.58 12.78 -6.68
CA LEU A 338 16.50 11.90 -7.14
C LEU A 338 17.01 10.80 -8.09
N LEU A 339 17.84 11.14 -9.07
CA LEU A 339 18.42 10.16 -9.98
C LEU A 339 19.31 9.16 -9.23
N ALA A 340 20.19 9.64 -8.34
CA ALA A 340 21.04 8.76 -7.54
C ALA A 340 20.21 7.80 -6.67
N ALA A 341 19.15 8.30 -6.01
CA ALA A 341 18.26 7.48 -5.20
C ALA A 341 17.52 6.39 -6.02
N ILE A 342 17.14 6.71 -7.27
CA ILE A 342 16.50 5.76 -8.18
C ILE A 342 17.48 4.69 -8.67
N LEU A 343 18.72 5.08 -9.00
CA LEU A 343 19.75 4.17 -9.50
C LEU A 343 20.36 3.26 -8.41
N ILE A 344 20.42 3.71 -7.14
CA ILE A 344 20.96 2.89 -6.04
C ILE A 344 20.03 1.71 -5.69
N ARG A 345 18.72 1.83 -5.97
CA ARG A 345 17.71 0.78 -5.70
C ARG A 345 17.51 -0.13 -6.92
N GLU A 346 18.53 -0.91 -7.25
CA GLU A 346 18.47 -1.94 -8.32
C GLU A 346 17.88 -3.27 -7.81
N GLU A 347 16.62 -3.29 -7.36
CA GLU A 347 16.01 -4.55 -6.90
C GLU A 347 15.38 -5.36 -8.05
N GLU A 348 15.22 -4.78 -9.25
CA GLU A 348 14.43 -5.39 -10.34
C GLU A 348 14.97 -5.11 -11.75
N GLU A 349 15.07 -6.15 -12.59
CA GLU A 349 15.40 -6.05 -14.02
C GLU A 349 14.31 -5.33 -14.84
N LEU A 350 14.76 -4.52 -15.82
CA LEU A 350 13.89 -3.85 -16.80
C LEU A 350 13.47 -4.87 -17.86
N SER A 351 12.16 -5.13 -17.97
CA SER A 351 11.57 -5.98 -19.01
C SER A 351 10.60 -5.18 -19.90
N PRO A 352 10.32 -5.63 -21.14
CA PRO A 352 9.34 -4.98 -22.02
C PRO A 352 7.96 -4.82 -21.37
N GLU A 353 7.48 -5.86 -20.70
CA GLU A 353 6.15 -5.89 -20.07
C GLU A 353 6.06 -4.89 -18.92
N ARG A 354 7.16 -4.73 -18.16
CA ARG A 354 7.24 -3.78 -17.04
C ARG A 354 7.28 -2.34 -17.52
N LEU A 355 8.08 -2.07 -18.56
CA LEU A 355 8.16 -0.74 -19.17
C LEU A 355 6.81 -0.34 -19.78
N GLU A 356 6.16 -1.26 -20.49
CA GLU A 356 4.83 -1.04 -21.04
C GLU A 356 3.78 -0.82 -19.94
N GLY A 357 3.86 -1.60 -18.84
CA GLY A 357 3.04 -1.42 -17.64
C GLY A 357 3.21 -0.03 -17.02
N ALA A 358 4.44 0.46 -16.94
CA ALA A 358 4.74 1.81 -16.44
C ALA A 358 4.17 2.90 -17.35
N ILE A 359 4.34 2.79 -18.67
CA ILE A 359 3.75 3.73 -19.65
C ILE A 359 2.22 3.75 -19.51
N ARG A 360 1.57 2.59 -19.39
CA ARG A 360 0.12 2.47 -19.18
C ARG A 360 -0.33 3.10 -17.86
N ALA A 361 0.48 3.00 -16.80
CA ALA A 361 0.18 3.66 -15.53
C ALA A 361 0.23 5.19 -15.66
N LEU A 362 1.23 5.72 -16.37
CA LEU A 362 1.38 7.16 -16.60
C LEU A 362 0.29 7.74 -17.51
N ARG A 363 -0.11 7.03 -18.57
CA ARG A 363 -1.29 7.39 -19.37
C ARG A 363 -2.54 7.57 -18.50
N ARG A 364 -2.76 6.66 -17.54
CA ARG A 364 -3.87 6.76 -16.58
C ARG A 364 -3.74 7.96 -15.65
N ILE A 365 -2.53 8.28 -15.18
CA ILE A 365 -2.26 9.46 -14.35
C ILE A 365 -2.55 10.74 -15.16
N ALA A 366 -2.06 10.83 -16.39
CA ALA A 366 -2.31 11.97 -17.29
C ALA A 366 -3.80 12.17 -17.58
N LEU A 367 -4.55 11.09 -17.86
CA LEU A 367 -6.00 11.14 -18.06
C LEU A 367 -6.76 11.60 -16.80
N ARG A 368 -6.34 11.16 -15.61
CA ARG A 368 -6.94 11.61 -14.34
C ARG A 368 -6.73 13.10 -14.10
N ARG A 369 -5.52 13.60 -14.34
CA ARG A 369 -5.20 15.03 -14.21
C ARG A 369 -6.04 15.88 -15.15
N LYS A 370 -6.12 15.50 -16.44
CA LYS A 370 -7.01 16.16 -17.41
C LYS A 370 -8.46 16.16 -16.95
N LEU A 371 -8.95 15.06 -16.38
CA LEU A 371 -10.31 14.98 -15.85
C LEU A 371 -10.51 15.91 -14.64
N GLU A 372 -9.53 16.05 -13.76
CA GLU A 372 -9.57 16.98 -12.63
C GLU A 372 -9.53 18.44 -13.09
N ASP A 373 -8.74 18.76 -14.12
CA ASP A 373 -8.70 20.10 -14.72
C ASP A 373 -10.04 20.46 -15.37
N VAL A 374 -10.63 19.55 -16.16
CA VAL A 374 -11.97 19.74 -16.75
C VAL A 374 -13.03 19.87 -15.66
N GLN A 375 -12.92 19.14 -14.54
CA GLN A 375 -13.84 19.29 -13.42
C GLN A 375 -13.69 20.64 -12.71
N ARG A 376 -12.47 21.14 -12.54
CA ARG A 376 -12.21 22.48 -12.00
C ARG A 376 -12.77 23.57 -12.93
N GLN A 377 -12.56 23.43 -14.24
CA GLN A 377 -13.13 24.33 -15.24
C GLN A 377 -14.67 24.30 -15.22
N LEU A 378 -15.30 23.13 -15.12
CA LEU A 378 -16.76 23.00 -14.97
C LEU A 378 -17.31 23.63 -13.67
N GLN A 379 -16.53 23.63 -12.58
CA GLN A 379 -16.93 24.29 -11.35
C GLN A 379 -16.83 25.81 -11.46
N ALA A 380 -15.79 26.32 -12.13
CA ALA A 380 -15.57 27.75 -12.37
C ALA A 380 -16.53 28.33 -13.43
N ALA A 381 -16.83 27.56 -14.49
CA ALA A 381 -17.67 27.96 -15.61
C ALA A 381 -19.19 27.92 -15.31
N ARG A 382 -19.60 27.75 -14.04
CA ARG A 382 -21.02 27.79 -13.63
C ARG A 382 -21.73 29.13 -13.93
N ALA A 383 -21.00 30.15 -14.38
CA ALA A 383 -21.51 31.46 -14.79
C ALA A 383 -21.16 31.86 -16.25
N SER A 384 -20.64 30.94 -17.07
CA SER A 384 -20.15 31.21 -18.44
C SER A 384 -21.11 30.73 -19.54
N GLU A 385 -20.79 31.05 -20.81
CA GLU A 385 -21.62 30.79 -21.98
C GLU A 385 -22.01 29.30 -22.17
N PRO A 386 -23.24 28.99 -22.64
CA PRO A 386 -23.75 27.61 -22.75
C PRO A 386 -22.88 26.66 -23.58
N GLY A 387 -22.20 27.17 -24.62
CA GLY A 387 -21.38 26.37 -25.53
C GLY A 387 -20.09 25.84 -24.91
N GLU A 388 -19.47 26.60 -24.00
CA GLU A 388 -18.27 26.15 -23.29
C GLU A 388 -18.58 25.03 -22.28
N LEU A 389 -19.76 25.12 -21.64
CA LEU A 389 -20.22 24.12 -20.69
C LEU A 389 -20.48 22.77 -21.37
N GLU A 390 -21.11 22.78 -22.55
CA GLU A 390 -21.40 21.58 -23.32
C GLU A 390 -20.10 20.88 -23.78
N ALA A 391 -19.14 21.64 -24.32
CA ALA A 391 -17.83 21.13 -24.72
C ALA A 391 -17.06 20.48 -23.55
N LEU A 392 -17.08 21.11 -22.36
CA LEU A 392 -16.43 20.56 -21.17
C LEU A 392 -17.12 19.29 -20.64
N LEU A 393 -18.44 19.19 -20.77
CA LEU A 393 -19.19 17.99 -20.39
C LEU A 393 -18.92 16.83 -21.35
N GLU A 394 -18.84 17.10 -22.66
CA GLU A 394 -18.46 16.10 -23.67
C GLU A 394 -17.04 15.58 -23.42
N GLU A 395 -16.08 16.47 -23.19
CA GLU A 395 -14.69 16.10 -22.91
C GLU A 395 -14.57 15.30 -21.61
N LYS A 396 -15.35 15.64 -20.58
CA LYS A 396 -15.45 14.84 -19.33
C LYS A 396 -15.95 13.42 -19.59
N VAL A 397 -16.97 13.24 -20.44
CA VAL A 397 -17.50 11.92 -20.80
C VAL A 397 -16.47 11.13 -21.59
N ARG A 398 -15.78 11.77 -22.55
CA ARG A 398 -14.70 11.18 -23.33
C ARG A 398 -13.55 10.69 -22.46
N LEU A 399 -13.06 11.53 -21.53
CA LEU A 399 -11.98 11.19 -20.60
C LEU A 399 -12.38 10.05 -19.64
N LYS A 400 -13.62 10.05 -19.16
CA LYS A 400 -14.14 8.92 -18.35
C LYS A 400 -14.22 7.63 -19.16
N ARG A 401 -14.64 7.67 -20.42
CA ARG A 401 -14.62 6.50 -21.31
C ARG A 401 -13.21 6.00 -21.56
N ALA A 402 -12.26 6.89 -21.82
CA ALA A 402 -10.85 6.53 -21.99
C ALA A 402 -10.26 5.87 -20.73
N LEU A 403 -10.65 6.30 -19.52
CA LEU A 403 -10.26 5.65 -18.27
C LEU A 403 -10.92 4.26 -18.05
N MET A 404 -12.04 3.98 -18.72
CA MET A 404 -12.78 2.72 -18.64
C MET A 404 -12.41 1.72 -19.75
N ASP A 405 -11.78 2.16 -20.84
CA ASP A 405 -11.44 1.31 -21.97
C ASP A 405 -10.34 0.29 -21.60
N ALA A 406 -10.63 -0.99 -21.81
CA ALA A 406 -9.77 -2.11 -21.41
C ALA A 406 -8.59 -2.35 -22.37
N ARG A 407 -8.50 -1.60 -23.48
CA ARG A 407 -7.44 -1.72 -24.51
C ARG A 407 -6.04 -1.28 -24.06
N PHE A 408 -5.88 -0.83 -22.82
CA PHE A 408 -4.56 -0.73 -22.17
C PHE A 408 -4.07 -2.09 -21.62
N GLY A 409 -4.53 -3.20 -22.20
CA GLY A 409 -4.40 -4.57 -21.70
C GLY A 409 -3.82 -5.59 -22.69
N GLU A 410 -3.71 -5.30 -23.99
CA GLU A 410 -3.18 -6.24 -24.99
C GLU A 410 -2.10 -5.58 -25.86
N PRO A 411 -1.00 -6.29 -26.19
CA PRO A 411 -0.05 -5.81 -27.18
C PRO A 411 -0.73 -5.81 -28.55
N THR A 412 -0.79 -4.64 -29.19
CA THR A 412 -1.16 -4.54 -30.60
C THR A 412 -0.10 -5.27 -31.42
N GLN A 413 -0.43 -6.45 -31.91
CA GLN A 413 0.30 -7.08 -33.01
C GLN A 413 -0.01 -6.27 -34.28
N VAL A 414 1.01 -5.65 -34.86
CA VAL A 414 1.07 -5.34 -36.29
C VAL A 414 2.38 -5.94 -36.80
#